data_AF-A0A729B1T1-F1
#
_entry.id   AF-A0A729B1T1-F1
#
_cell.length_a   1.000
_cell.length_b   1.000
_cell.length_c   1.000
_cell.angle_alpha   90.00
_cell.angle_beta   90.00
_cell.angle_gamma   90.00
#
_symmetry.space_group_name_H-M   'P 1'
#
loop_
_entity.id
_entity.type
_entity.pdbx_description
1 polymer ?
#
loop_
_entity_poly.entity_id
_entity_poly.type
_entity_poly.pdbx_seq_one_letter_code
_entity_poly.pdbx_strand_id
1 'polypeptide(L)'
;HLYGHVAGAARAFNISPLYWKKYRKGQMTTRQAYSAIARLFNDEWWTHQLKGQRMRWHEALLIAVGEVNKDRSPYASKHAIRDVRARRQANLEFLKSCDLENKETGERIDLISKVMGSISNPEIRRMELMNTIAGIERYAAAEGDVGMFITLTAPSKY
;
A
#
# COMPACT_ATOMS: atom_id res chain seq x y z
N HIS A 1 -7.46 -27.85 -14.33
CA HIS A 1 -8.08 -27.29 -15.55
C HIS A 1 -8.79 -25.95 -15.31
N LEU A 2 -9.74 -25.85 -14.38
CA LEU A 2 -10.50 -24.61 -14.12
C LEU A 2 -9.62 -23.36 -13.85
N TYR A 3 -8.64 -23.45 -12.95
CA TYR A 3 -7.73 -22.33 -12.66
C TYR A 3 -7.05 -21.78 -13.92
N GLY A 4 -6.64 -22.66 -14.86
CA GLY A 4 -5.95 -22.25 -16.08
C GLY A 4 -6.80 -21.36 -17.00
N HIS A 5 -8.10 -21.67 -17.14
CA HIS A 5 -9.02 -20.86 -17.95
C HIS A 5 -9.25 -19.49 -17.32
N VAL A 6 -9.57 -19.44 -16.02
CA VAL A 6 -9.82 -18.16 -15.31
C VAL A 6 -8.55 -17.32 -15.23
N ALA A 7 -7.41 -17.96 -14.96
CA ALA A 7 -6.11 -17.30 -14.95
C ALA A 7 -5.72 -16.76 -16.35
N GLY A 8 -6.07 -17.48 -17.41
CA GLY A 8 -5.88 -17.05 -18.80
C GLY A 8 -6.65 -15.77 -19.12
N ALA A 9 -7.92 -15.70 -18.73
CA ALA A 9 -8.72 -14.49 -18.88
C ALA A 9 -8.10 -13.30 -18.15
N ALA A 10 -7.59 -13.50 -16.94
CA ALA A 10 -6.96 -12.43 -16.19
C ALA A 10 -5.64 -11.92 -16.81
N ARG A 11 -4.90 -12.82 -17.46
CA ARG A 11 -3.68 -12.47 -18.21
C ARG A 11 -3.97 -11.61 -19.43
N ALA A 12 -5.13 -11.76 -20.07
CA ALA A 12 -5.55 -10.89 -21.17
C ALA A 12 -5.66 -9.42 -20.74
N PHE A 13 -5.95 -9.17 -19.47
CA PHE A 13 -5.97 -7.83 -18.86
C PHE A 13 -4.63 -7.40 -18.25
N ASN A 14 -3.50 -8.00 -18.67
CA ASN A 14 -2.17 -7.74 -18.11
C ASN A 14 -2.04 -7.97 -16.59
N ILE A 15 -2.94 -8.76 -15.99
CA ILE A 15 -2.89 -9.10 -14.56
C ILE A 15 -2.26 -10.48 -14.41
N SER A 16 -1.30 -10.63 -13.49
CA SER A 16 -0.71 -11.93 -13.18
C SER A 16 -1.46 -12.58 -12.02
N PRO A 17 -2.14 -13.72 -12.25
CA PRO A 17 -2.83 -14.44 -11.18
C PRO A 17 -1.87 -15.02 -10.14
N LEU A 18 -2.37 -15.19 -8.91
CA LEU A 18 -1.63 -15.85 -7.84
C LEU A 18 -1.18 -17.25 -8.27
N TYR A 19 0.07 -17.60 -7.96
CA TYR A 19 0.69 -18.90 -8.30
C TYR A 19 0.82 -19.22 -9.81
N TRP A 20 0.68 -18.23 -10.70
CA TRP A 20 0.81 -18.44 -12.15
C TRP A 20 2.10 -19.18 -12.56
N LYS A 21 3.24 -18.80 -11.98
CA LYS A 21 4.53 -19.48 -12.24
C LYS A 21 4.54 -20.94 -11.79
N LYS A 22 3.91 -21.26 -10.65
CA LYS A 22 3.80 -22.64 -10.14
C LYS A 22 2.85 -23.47 -10.99
N TYR A 23 1.74 -22.87 -11.44
CA TYR A 23 0.82 -23.52 -12.36
C TYR A 23 1.50 -23.89 -13.69
N ARG A 24 2.28 -22.98 -14.29
CA ARG A 24 3.05 -23.27 -15.51
C ARG A 24 4.08 -24.40 -15.35
N LYS A 25 4.58 -24.60 -14.13
CA LYS A 25 5.52 -25.69 -13.79
C LYS A 25 4.82 -26.98 -13.36
N GLY A 26 3.49 -27.02 -13.32
CA GLY A 26 2.73 -28.17 -12.81
C GLY A 26 2.85 -28.41 -11.30
N GLN A 27 3.43 -27.47 -10.56
CA GLN A 27 3.77 -27.59 -9.12
C GLN A 27 2.73 -26.93 -8.20
N MET A 28 1.50 -26.72 -8.69
CA MET A 28 0.47 -26.01 -7.92
C MET A 28 -0.36 -27.00 -7.11
N THR A 29 -0.47 -26.75 -5.80
CA THR A 29 -1.31 -27.57 -4.92
C THR A 29 -2.78 -27.19 -5.05
N THR A 30 -3.68 -28.11 -4.70
CA THR A 30 -5.13 -27.89 -4.73
C THR A 30 -5.55 -26.70 -3.87
N ARG A 31 -4.98 -26.57 -2.66
CA ARG A 31 -5.22 -25.42 -1.77
C ARG A 31 -4.81 -24.09 -2.41
N GLN A 32 -3.65 -24.06 -3.08
CA GLN A 32 -3.18 -22.88 -3.80
C GLN A 32 -4.12 -22.52 -4.97
N ALA A 33 -4.63 -23.53 -5.69
CA ALA A 33 -5.60 -23.33 -6.76
C ALA A 33 -6.88 -22.68 -6.22
N TYR A 34 -7.45 -23.19 -5.13
CA TYR A 34 -8.64 -22.60 -4.50
C TYR A 34 -8.41 -21.16 -4.06
N SER A 35 -7.31 -20.88 -3.34
CA SER A 35 -7.01 -19.51 -2.91
C SER A 35 -6.83 -18.54 -4.08
N ALA A 36 -6.22 -19.00 -5.19
CA ALA A 36 -6.04 -18.17 -6.36
C ALA A 36 -7.34 -17.94 -7.12
N ILE A 37 -8.20 -18.95 -7.23
CA ILE A 37 -9.54 -18.82 -7.81
C ILE A 37 -10.39 -17.86 -6.98
N ALA A 38 -10.41 -18.01 -5.65
CA ALA A 38 -11.15 -17.11 -4.76
C ALA A 38 -10.72 -15.65 -4.94
N ARG A 39 -9.42 -15.40 -5.13
CA ARG A 39 -8.91 -14.06 -5.45
C ARG A 39 -9.42 -13.54 -6.80
N LEU A 40 -9.49 -14.39 -7.81
CA LEU A 40 -9.98 -14.03 -9.15
C LEU A 40 -11.50 -13.80 -9.20
N PHE A 41 -12.26 -14.22 -8.19
CA PHE A 41 -13.69 -13.90 -8.07
C PHE A 41 -13.96 -12.65 -7.24
N ASN A 42 -12.98 -12.11 -6.53
CA ASN A 42 -13.15 -10.94 -5.69
C ASN A 42 -13.17 -9.67 -6.56
N ASP A 43 -14.33 -9.02 -6.62
CA ASP A 43 -14.62 -7.83 -7.41
C ASP A 43 -13.87 -6.58 -6.91
N GLU A 44 -13.74 -6.42 -5.59
CA GLU A 44 -12.98 -5.32 -4.98
C GLU A 44 -11.51 -5.38 -5.39
N TRP A 45 -10.94 -6.59 -5.39
CA TRP A 45 -9.57 -6.83 -5.84
C TRP A 45 -9.38 -6.47 -7.31
N TRP A 46 -10.31 -6.89 -8.18
CA TRP A 46 -10.29 -6.54 -9.60
C TRP A 46 -10.37 -5.02 -9.81
N THR A 47 -11.26 -4.36 -9.09
CA THR A 47 -11.40 -2.91 -9.12
C THR A 47 -10.08 -2.23 -8.75
N HIS A 48 -9.39 -2.72 -7.72
CA HIS A 48 -8.08 -2.21 -7.34
C HIS A 48 -7.01 -2.42 -8.42
N GLN A 49 -6.94 -3.62 -9.02
CA GLN A 49 -5.98 -3.91 -10.09
C GLN A 49 -6.19 -3.02 -11.31
N LEU A 50 -7.44 -2.85 -11.76
CA LEU A 50 -7.78 -2.05 -12.93
C LEU A 50 -7.56 -0.56 -12.68
N LYS A 51 -7.93 -0.04 -11.51
CA LYS A 51 -7.63 1.36 -11.11
C LYS A 51 -6.13 1.62 -11.09
N GLY A 52 -5.34 0.67 -10.57
CA GLY A 52 -3.88 0.77 -10.55
C GLY A 52 -3.23 0.71 -11.94
N GLN A 53 -3.76 -0.10 -12.86
CA GLN A 53 -3.32 -0.09 -14.26
C GLN A 53 -3.66 1.23 -14.95
N ARG A 54 -4.91 1.69 -14.84
CA ARG A 54 -5.36 2.97 -15.39
C ARG A 54 -4.47 4.12 -14.93
N MET A 55 -4.17 4.19 -13.62
CA MET A 55 -3.31 5.23 -13.05
C MET A 55 -1.91 5.23 -13.66
N ARG A 56 -1.28 4.06 -13.78
CA ARG A 56 0.05 3.91 -14.38
C ARG A 56 0.05 4.28 -15.86
N TRP A 57 -0.96 3.87 -16.61
CA TRP A 57 -1.08 4.18 -18.03
C TRP A 57 -1.30 5.67 -18.25
N HIS A 58 -2.18 6.28 -17.46
CA HIS A 58 -2.43 7.72 -17.52
C HIS A 58 -1.16 8.53 -17.22
N GLU A 59 -0.41 8.14 -16.19
CA GLU A 59 0.87 8.78 -15.87
C GLU A 59 1.92 8.58 -16.97
N ALA A 60 2.04 7.38 -17.53
CA ALA A 60 2.95 7.11 -18.63
C ALA A 60 2.64 7.98 -19.87
N LEU A 61 1.37 8.20 -20.17
CA LEU A 61 0.94 9.10 -21.25
C LEU A 61 1.30 10.55 -20.93
N LEU A 62 1.10 11.02 -19.69
CA LEU A 62 1.47 12.37 -19.29
C LEU A 62 2.99 12.60 -19.29
N ILE A 63 3.76 11.59 -18.92
CA ILE A 63 5.23 11.60 -19.08
C ILE A 63 5.59 11.72 -20.56
N ALA A 64 4.99 10.90 -21.42
CA ALA A 64 5.29 10.89 -22.86
C ALA A 64 4.93 12.22 -23.56
N VAL A 65 3.86 12.89 -23.11
CA VAL A 65 3.44 14.21 -23.62
C VAL A 65 4.27 15.36 -23.01
N GLY A 66 5.13 15.07 -22.02
CA GLY A 66 6.01 16.05 -21.41
C GLY A 66 5.38 16.86 -20.28
N GLU A 67 4.26 16.42 -19.70
CA GLU A 67 3.66 17.03 -18.50
C GLU A 67 4.45 16.72 -17.22
N VAL A 68 5.33 15.72 -17.28
CA VAL A 68 6.26 15.36 -16.21
C VAL A 68 7.68 15.66 -16.66
N ASN A 69 8.19 16.81 -16.24
CA ASN A 69 9.54 17.28 -16.53
C ASN A 69 10.00 18.28 -15.46
N LYS A 70 11.28 18.66 -15.49
CA LYS A 70 11.89 19.56 -14.50
C LYS A 70 11.17 20.91 -14.37
N ASP A 71 10.67 21.44 -15.47
CA ASP A 71 10.10 22.80 -15.54
C ASP A 71 8.61 22.85 -15.17
N ARG A 72 7.88 21.73 -15.35
CA ARG A 72 6.44 21.64 -15.08
C ARG A 72 6.11 20.90 -13.79
N SER A 73 6.61 19.67 -13.66
CA SER A 73 6.36 18.80 -12.52
C SER A 73 7.39 17.65 -12.51
N PRO A 74 8.46 17.74 -11.71
CA PRO A 74 9.63 16.87 -11.87
C PRO A 74 9.42 15.38 -11.61
N TYR A 75 8.46 15.01 -10.74
CA TYR A 75 8.36 13.65 -10.21
C TYR A 75 7.07 12.92 -10.56
N ALA A 76 5.98 13.66 -10.77
CA ALA A 76 4.68 13.11 -11.07
C ALA A 76 3.81 14.19 -11.71
N SER A 77 2.83 13.81 -12.52
CA SER A 77 1.90 14.77 -13.09
C SER A 77 1.07 15.50 -12.03
N LYS A 78 0.64 16.72 -12.34
CA LYS A 78 -0.32 17.46 -11.50
C LYS A 78 -1.61 16.67 -11.26
N HIS A 79 -2.00 15.84 -12.22
CA HIS A 79 -3.17 14.96 -12.11
C HIS A 79 -2.96 13.89 -11.02
N ALA A 80 -1.82 13.18 -11.05
CA ALA A 80 -1.49 12.18 -10.04
C ALA A 80 -1.43 12.79 -8.62
N ILE A 81 -0.84 13.99 -8.49
CA ILE A 81 -0.78 14.72 -7.21
C ILE A 81 -2.19 15.05 -6.70
N ARG A 82 -3.06 15.55 -7.59
CA ARG A 82 -4.45 15.87 -7.26
C ARG A 82 -5.23 14.62 -6.82
N ASP A 83 -5.05 13.50 -7.50
CA ASP A 83 -5.72 12.23 -7.17
C ASP A 83 -5.29 11.68 -5.81
N VAL A 84 -4.00 11.82 -5.46
CA VAL A 84 -3.52 11.49 -4.11
C VAL A 84 -4.17 12.40 -3.07
N ARG A 85 -4.23 13.71 -3.33
CA ARG A 85 -4.85 14.66 -2.41
C ARG A 85 -6.34 14.39 -2.20
N ALA A 86 -7.08 14.14 -3.28
CA ALA A 86 -8.51 13.81 -3.23
C ALA A 86 -8.77 12.51 -2.43
N ARG A 87 -7.94 11.47 -2.62
CA ARG A 87 -8.06 10.24 -1.82
C ARG A 87 -7.79 10.45 -0.34
N ARG A 88 -6.77 11.25 0.00
CA ARG A 88 -6.47 11.59 1.40
C ARG A 88 -7.61 12.39 2.03
N GLN A 89 -8.19 13.32 1.29
CA GLN A 89 -9.33 14.11 1.73
C GLN A 89 -10.57 13.23 1.97
N ALA A 90 -10.94 12.37 1.01
CA ALA A 90 -12.06 11.45 1.16
C ALA A 90 -11.87 10.49 2.35
N ASN A 91 -10.64 9.99 2.56
CA ASN A 91 -10.33 9.16 3.73
C ASN A 91 -10.46 9.94 5.05
N LEU A 92 -10.02 11.20 5.07
CA LEU A 92 -10.16 12.06 6.24
C LEU A 92 -11.64 12.34 6.55
N GLU A 93 -12.45 12.63 5.54
CA GLU A 93 -13.90 12.82 5.67
C GLU A 93 -14.59 11.56 6.19
N PHE A 94 -14.22 10.39 5.66
CA PHE A 94 -14.70 9.10 6.16
C PHE A 94 -14.39 8.93 7.65
N LEU A 95 -13.13 9.14 8.07
CA LEU A 95 -12.73 9.00 9.47
C LEU A 95 -13.46 9.97 10.40
N LYS A 96 -13.76 11.19 9.94
CA LYS A 96 -14.55 12.18 10.71
C LYS A 96 -16.03 11.81 10.83
N SER A 97 -16.54 10.99 9.91
CA SER A 97 -17.94 10.56 9.89
C SER A 97 -18.20 9.27 10.68
N CYS A 98 -17.16 8.67 11.27
CA CYS A 98 -17.24 7.39 11.95
C CYS A 98 -16.93 7.52 13.44
N ASP A 99 -17.74 6.86 14.26
CA ASP A 99 -17.49 6.69 15.69
C ASP A 99 -17.16 5.23 16.00
N LEU A 100 -16.33 5.01 17.01
CA LEU A 100 -16.10 3.71 17.63
C LEU A 100 -17.06 3.54 18.81
N GLU A 101 -17.81 2.45 18.81
CA GLU A 101 -18.70 2.09 19.91
C GLU A 101 -18.17 0.85 20.65
N ASN A 102 -17.98 0.97 21.97
CA ASN A 102 -17.69 -0.17 22.81
C ASN A 102 -18.99 -0.97 23.06
N LYS A 103 -19.02 -2.23 22.60
CA LYS A 103 -20.21 -3.10 22.69
C LYS A 103 -20.62 -3.46 24.12
N GLU A 104 -19.69 -3.42 25.08
CA GLU A 104 -19.96 -3.80 26.47
C GLU A 104 -20.35 -2.61 27.34
N THR A 105 -19.68 -1.46 27.16
CA THR A 105 -19.90 -0.26 27.99
C THR A 105 -20.82 0.79 27.35
N GLY A 106 -21.06 0.69 26.03
CA GLY A 106 -21.84 1.66 25.27
C GLY A 106 -21.12 2.99 25.02
N GLU A 107 -19.86 3.12 25.43
CA GLU A 107 -19.07 4.34 25.23
C GLU A 107 -18.79 4.56 23.73
N ARG A 108 -18.99 5.80 23.27
CA ARG A 108 -18.70 6.22 21.89
C ARG A 108 -17.53 7.16 21.86
N ILE A 109 -16.55 6.85 21.02
CA ILE A 109 -15.36 7.65 20.84
C ILE A 109 -15.17 7.95 19.36
N ASP A 110 -14.93 9.21 19.06
CA ASP A 110 -14.62 9.67 17.70
C ASP A 110 -13.40 8.94 17.12
N LEU A 111 -13.58 8.32 15.95
CA LEU A 111 -12.53 7.52 15.31
C LEU A 111 -11.33 8.38 14.92
N ILE A 112 -11.55 9.61 14.44
CA ILE A 112 -10.43 10.46 14.01
C ILE A 112 -9.54 10.83 15.20
N SER A 113 -10.12 11.12 16.37
CA SER A 113 -9.36 11.39 17.61
C SER A 113 -8.42 10.22 17.96
N LYS A 114 -8.92 8.98 17.91
CA LYS A 114 -8.11 7.78 18.18
C LYS A 114 -7.02 7.55 17.14
N VAL A 115 -7.32 7.73 15.86
CA VAL A 115 -6.33 7.61 14.78
C VAL A 115 -5.22 8.64 14.96
N MET A 116 -5.56 9.90 15.24
CA MET A 116 -4.60 10.98 15.41
C MET A 116 -3.75 10.86 16.67
N GLY A 117 -4.25 10.18 17.70
CA GLY A 117 -3.52 9.82 18.92
C GLY A 117 -2.67 8.54 18.82
N SER A 118 -2.59 7.90 17.66
CA SER A 118 -1.88 6.63 17.46
C SER A 118 -0.65 6.77 16.54
N ILE A 119 0.11 5.68 16.34
CA ILE A 119 1.19 5.59 15.34
C ILE A 119 0.73 5.84 13.89
N SER A 120 -0.58 5.92 13.65
CA SER A 120 -1.14 6.36 12.36
C SER A 120 -0.77 7.82 12.07
N ASN A 121 -0.62 8.65 13.11
CA ASN A 121 -0.09 10.01 13.00
C ASN A 121 1.44 9.97 12.76
N PRO A 122 1.96 10.55 11.66
CA PRO A 122 3.39 10.61 11.37
C PRO A 122 4.24 11.23 12.47
N GLU A 123 3.72 12.21 13.22
CA GLU A 123 4.44 12.85 14.32
C GLU A 123 4.64 11.88 15.49
N ILE A 124 3.58 11.19 15.91
CA ILE A 124 3.64 10.15 16.94
C ILE A 124 4.56 9.01 16.49
N ARG A 125 4.41 8.56 15.24
CA ARG A 125 5.28 7.51 14.68
C ARG A 125 6.77 7.91 14.72
N ARG A 126 7.09 9.17 14.42
CA ARG A 126 8.46 9.67 14.51
C ARG A 126 8.95 9.67 15.97
N MET A 127 8.11 10.10 16.92
CA MET A 127 8.48 10.08 18.34
C MET A 127 8.73 8.65 18.83
N GLU A 128 7.85 7.71 18.49
CA GLU A 128 8.02 6.28 18.81
C GLU A 128 9.30 5.70 18.20
N LEU A 129 9.61 6.06 16.94
CA LEU A 129 10.87 5.68 16.30
C LEU A 129 12.08 6.20 17.08
N MET A 130 12.08 7.47 17.51
CA MET A 130 13.18 8.05 18.27
C MET A 130 13.33 7.41 19.65
N ASN A 131 12.21 7.12 20.33
CA ASN A 131 12.21 6.36 21.59
C ASN A 131 12.81 4.96 21.40
N THR A 132 12.44 4.29 20.31
CA THR A 132 12.97 2.96 19.97
C THR A 132 14.48 3.01 19.74
N ILE A 133 14.97 4.00 18.98
CA ILE A 133 16.40 4.19 18.73
C ILE A 133 17.15 4.42 20.04
N ALA A 134 16.67 5.33 20.90
CA ALA A 134 17.29 5.62 22.17
C ALA A 134 17.31 4.40 23.12
N GLY A 135 16.25 3.58 23.10
CA GLY A 135 16.19 2.33 23.87
C GLY A 135 17.23 1.31 23.39
N ILE A 136 17.35 1.12 22.08
CA ILE A 136 18.34 0.22 21.47
C ILE A 136 19.76 0.70 21.74
N GLU A 137 20.02 2.00 21.63
CA GLU A 137 21.33 2.58 21.90
C GLU A 137 21.78 2.39 23.35
N ARG A 138 20.88 2.62 24.32
CA ARG A 138 21.17 2.35 25.75
C ARG A 138 21.48 0.88 26.01
N TYR A 139 20.76 -0.03 25.36
CA TYR A 139 21.00 -1.46 25.48
C TYR A 139 22.36 -1.86 24.88
N ALA A 140 22.65 -1.41 23.65
CA ALA A 140 23.93 -1.67 23.00
C ALA A 140 25.11 -1.14 23.84
N ALA A 141 25.00 0.07 24.39
CA ALA A 141 26.03 0.65 25.24
C ALA A 141 26.27 -0.17 26.54
N ALA A 142 25.23 -0.81 27.09
CA ALA A 142 25.36 -1.66 28.27
C ALA A 142 26.11 -2.98 27.98
N GLU A 143 25.99 -3.50 26.77
CA GLU A 143 26.69 -4.71 26.30
C GLU A 143 28.08 -4.41 25.70
N GLY A 144 28.46 -3.14 25.61
CA GLY A 144 29.71 -2.71 24.97
C GLY A 144 29.66 -2.65 23.43
N ASP A 145 28.46 -2.72 22.86
CA ASP A 145 28.17 -2.65 21.43
C ASP A 145 27.78 -1.22 20.97
N VAL A 146 27.65 -1.03 19.65
CA VAL A 146 27.22 0.23 19.01
C VAL A 146 25.87 0.07 18.33
N GLY A 147 24.91 0.93 18.66
CA GLY A 147 23.62 1.01 17.97
C GLY A 147 23.75 1.69 16.60
N MET A 148 23.11 1.14 15.56
CA MET A 148 23.14 1.70 14.20
C MET A 148 21.73 1.96 13.65
N PHE A 149 21.51 3.16 13.11
CA PHE A 149 20.27 3.53 12.41
C PHE A 149 20.54 3.66 10.90
N ILE A 150 19.96 2.75 10.10
CA ILE A 150 20.19 2.70 8.65
C ILE A 150 18.92 3.14 7.90
N THR A 151 19.06 4.13 7.03
CA THR A 151 18.02 4.47 6.05
C THR A 151 18.41 3.94 4.68
N LEU A 152 17.75 2.87 4.22
CA LEU A 152 17.95 2.33 2.87
C LEU A 152 17.07 3.11 1.89
N THR A 153 17.68 3.98 1.08
CA THR A 153 17.01 4.65 -0.04
C THR A 153 17.36 3.97 -1.37
N ALA A 154 16.41 3.94 -2.30
CA ALA A 154 16.69 3.49 -3.66
C ALA A 154 17.70 4.45 -4.31
N PRO A 155 18.69 3.95 -5.09
CA PRO A 155 19.68 4.80 -5.73
C PRO A 155 18.99 5.82 -6.64
N SER A 156 19.35 7.10 -6.51
CA SER A 156 18.71 8.21 -7.25
C SER A 156 19.02 8.24 -8.74
N LYS A 157 19.98 7.42 -9.18
CA LYS A 157 20.45 7.36 -10.57
C LYS A 157 21.03 5.99 -10.87
N TYR A 158 20.18 5.01 -11.18
CA TYR A 158 20.45 3.84 -12.03
C TYR A 158 19.12 3.22 -12.45
#